data_AF-A0A961VGN4-F1
#
_entry.id   AF-A0A961VGN4-F1
#
_cell.length_a   1.000
_cell.length_b   1.000
_cell.length_c   1.000
_cell.angle_alpha   90.00
_cell.angle_beta   90.00
_cell.angle_gamma   90.00
#
_symmetry.space_group_name_H-M   'P 1'
#
loop_
_entity.id
_entity.type
_entity.pdbx_description
1 polymer ?
#
loop_
_entity_poly.entity_id
_entity_poly.type
_entity_poly.pdbx_seq_one_letter_code
_entity_poly.pdbx_strand_id
1 'polypeptide(L)' 'DFNRKEGDIIDLSAIDAKPGGGDNAFKYIGDDKFTKKGQVSFKNGKVKLNTDNDAKAEAVLMVDVHKMSASDFDL' A
#
# COMPACT_ATOMS: atom_id res chain seq x y z
N ASP A 1 12.08 -12.15 -3.72
CA ASP A 1 11.93 -11.78 -2.29
C ASP A 1 11.97 -10.27 -2.19
N PHE A 2 11.61 -9.68 -1.05
CA PHE A 2 11.69 -8.23 -0.85
C PHE A 2 12.79 -7.94 0.17
N ASN A 3 13.80 -7.17 -0.22
CA ASN A 3 14.98 -6.92 0.58
C ASN A 3 15.39 -5.43 0.57
N ARG A 4 15.06 -4.74 1.68
CA ARG A 4 15.45 -3.33 1.88
C ARG A 4 16.95 -3.07 1.77
N LYS A 5 17.79 -4.03 2.15
CA LYS A 5 19.26 -3.85 2.11
C LYS A 5 19.79 -3.80 0.69
N GLU A 6 19.03 -4.33 -0.26
CA GLU A 6 19.34 -4.33 -1.70
C GLU A 6 18.64 -3.19 -2.43
N GLY A 7 17.84 -2.38 -1.72
CA GLY A 7 17.17 -1.20 -2.27
C GLY A 7 15.77 -1.47 -2.81
N ASP A 8 15.17 -2.62 -2.52
CA ASP A 8 13.80 -2.90 -2.95
C ASP A 8 12.80 -1.92 -2.33
N ILE A 9 11.91 -1.41 -3.18
CA ILE A 9 10.81 -0.51 -2.84
C ILE A 9 9.55 -0.99 -3.56
N ILE A 10 8.40 -0.87 -2.89
CA ILE A 10 7.10 -1.03 -3.53
C ILE A 10 6.67 0.32 -4.07
N ASP A 11 6.78 0.50 -5.37
CA ASP A 11 6.32 1.69 -6.06
C ASP A 11 4.82 1.60 -6.35
N LEU A 12 4.04 2.50 -5.75
CA LEU A 12 2.59 2.63 -5.97
C LEU A 12 2.21 3.93 -6.67
N SER A 13 3.20 4.73 -7.11
CA SER A 13 3.01 6.08 -7.67
C SER A 13 2.16 6.10 -8.94
N ALA A 14 2.12 4.97 -9.67
CA ALA A 14 1.32 4.80 -10.88
C ALA A 14 -0.11 4.28 -10.63
N ILE A 15 -0.43 3.90 -9.39
CA ILE A 15 -1.76 3.38 -9.04
C ILE A 15 -2.63 4.55 -8.57
N ASP A 16 -3.60 4.90 -9.40
CA ASP A 16 -4.55 5.95 -9.09
C ASP A 16 -5.66 5.43 -8.15
N ALA A 17 -5.75 6.02 -6.96
CA ALA A 17 -6.87 5.78 -6.03
C ALA A 17 -8.14 6.58 -6.40
N LYS A 18 -8.21 7.23 -7.58
CA LYS A 18 -9.42 7.88 -8.11
C LYS A 18 -9.33 8.24 -9.61
N PRO A 19 -10.25 7.76 -10.47
CA PRO A 19 -10.36 8.23 -11.85
C PRO A 19 -10.40 9.77 -11.99
N GLY A 20 -9.36 10.35 -12.59
CA GLY A 20 -9.28 11.77 -12.94
C GLY A 20 -8.97 12.73 -11.78
N GLY A 21 -8.47 12.24 -10.64
CA GLY A 21 -7.97 13.10 -9.57
C GLY A 21 -6.51 12.81 -9.28
N GLY A 22 -5.65 13.84 -9.32
CA GLY A 22 -4.23 13.73 -8.97
C GLY A 22 -3.92 13.49 -7.49
N ASP A 23 -4.83 12.85 -6.73
CA ASP A 23 -4.57 12.37 -5.38
C ASP A 23 -4.01 10.94 -5.46
N ASN A 24 -2.80 10.85 -6.02
CA ASN A 24 -1.98 9.63 -6.09
C ASN A 24 -1.43 9.22 -4.72
N ALA A 25 -1.71 10.00 -3.66
CA ALA A 25 -1.06 9.88 -2.38
C ALA A 25 -1.68 8.77 -1.53
N PHE A 26 -1.18 7.56 -1.73
CA PHE A 26 -1.41 6.49 -0.79
C PHE A 26 -0.79 6.85 0.58
N LYS A 27 -1.41 6.42 1.67
CA LYS A 27 -0.86 6.52 3.02
C LYS A 27 -0.72 5.14 3.62
N TYR A 28 0.50 4.77 4.00
CA TYR A 28 0.73 3.57 4.78
C TYR A 28 0.17 3.73 6.21
N ILE A 29 -0.68 2.79 6.62
CA ILE A 29 -1.36 2.79 7.93
C ILE A 29 -0.96 1.60 8.82
N GLY A 30 0.10 0.88 8.49
CA GLY A 30 0.47 -0.32 9.24
C GLY A 30 -0.55 -1.44 9.03
N ASP A 31 -1.05 -2.05 10.11
CA ASP A 31 -2.06 -3.11 10.06
C ASP A 31 -3.47 -2.66 10.46
N ASP A 32 -3.68 -1.34 10.54
CA ASP A 32 -4.96 -0.72 10.83
C ASP A 32 -6.01 -1.02 9.74
N LYS A 33 -7.29 -0.89 10.12
CA LYS A 33 -8.41 -1.02 9.18
C LYS A 33 -8.49 0.21 8.27
N PHE A 34 -8.92 0.00 7.03
CA PHE A 34 -9.24 1.09 6.14
C PHE A 34 -10.41 1.92 6.67
N THR A 35 -10.24 3.23 6.63
CA THR A 35 -11.21 4.25 7.02
C THR A 35 -11.53 5.21 5.89
N LYS A 36 -10.73 5.22 4.82
CA LYS A 36 -10.91 6.02 3.61
C LYS A 36 -10.02 5.49 2.48
N LYS A 37 -10.36 5.84 1.24
CA LYS A 37 -9.52 5.66 0.05
C LYS A 37 -8.09 6.17 0.22
N GLY A 38 -7.18 5.62 -0.58
CA GLY A 38 -5.78 6.01 -0.60
C GLY A 38 -5.03 5.49 0.63
N GLN A 39 -5.43 4.32 1.16
CA GLN A 39 -4.74 3.70 2.30
C GLN A 39 -4.07 2.39 1.89
N VAL A 40 -2.89 2.17 2.44
CA VAL A 40 -2.10 0.95 2.26
C VAL A 40 -1.89 0.32 3.62
N SER A 41 -2.24 -0.95 3.75
CA SER A 41 -1.98 -1.73 4.97
C SER A 41 -1.09 -2.93 4.68
N PHE A 42 -0.34 -3.37 5.68
CA PHE A 42 0.45 -4.59 5.63
C PHE A 42 0.08 -5.49 6.82
N LYS A 43 -0.26 -6.75 6.53
CA LYS A 43 -0.46 -7.77 7.57
C LYS A 43 -0.16 -9.16 7.02
N ASN A 44 0.68 -9.91 7.72
CA ASN A 44 1.01 -11.32 7.41
C ASN A 44 1.44 -11.53 5.93
N GLY A 45 2.41 -10.74 5.46
CA GLY A 45 2.92 -10.86 4.08
C GLY A 45 1.99 -10.29 3.01
N LYS A 46 0.95 -9.54 3.37
CA LYS A 46 -0.02 -8.98 2.43
C LYS A 46 -0.01 -7.47 2.51
N VAL A 47 0.42 -6.82 1.44
CA VAL A 47 0.16 -5.39 1.21
C VAL A 47 -1.20 -5.27 0.56
N LYS A 48 -2.09 -4.48 1.15
CA LYS A 48 -3.45 -4.26 0.64
C LYS A 48 -3.62 -2.80 0.29
N LEU A 49 -4.25 -2.55 -0.85
CA LEU A 49 -4.52 -1.20 -1.37
C LEU A 49 -6.02 -0.95 -1.32
N ASN A 50 -6.42 0.22 -0.80
CA ASN A 50 -7.79 0.71 -0.90
C ASN A 50 -7.82 1.95 -1.81
N THR A 51 -8.48 1.81 -2.95
CA THR A 51 -8.59 2.79 -4.03
C THR A 51 -9.99 3.41 -4.12
N ASP A 52 -10.94 2.98 -3.31
CA ASP A 52 -12.28 3.59 -3.28
C ASP A 52 -12.79 3.86 -1.86
N ASN A 53 -14.03 4.35 -1.76
CA ASN A 53 -14.59 4.86 -0.51
C ASN A 53 -15.19 3.75 0.39
N ASP A 54 -14.88 2.48 0.18
CA ASP A 54 -15.26 1.40 1.09
C ASP A 54 -14.10 0.97 2.02
N ALA A 55 -14.35 0.01 2.91
CA ALA A 55 -13.36 -0.51 3.86
C ALA A 55 -12.70 -1.82 3.40
N LYS A 56 -12.73 -2.12 2.10
CA LYS A 56 -12.18 -3.32 1.48
C LYS A 56 -10.89 -3.00 0.75
N ALA A 57 -10.20 -4.07 0.35
CA ALA A 57 -9.02 -3.95 -0.47
C ALA A 57 -9.41 -4.20 -1.92
N GLU A 58 -8.97 -3.32 -2.82
CA GLU A 58 -9.18 -3.46 -4.26
C GLU A 58 -8.01 -4.21 -4.90
N ALA A 59 -6.85 -4.24 -4.24
CA ALA A 59 -5.70 -5.04 -4.64
C ALA A 59 -4.94 -5.60 -3.44
N VAL A 60 -4.28 -6.74 -3.65
CA VAL A 60 -3.43 -7.42 -2.65
C VAL A 60 -2.14 -7.88 -3.31
N LEU A 61 -1.00 -7.45 -2.78
CA LEU A 61 0.33 -7.92 -3.14
C LEU A 61 0.84 -8.88 -2.05
N MET A 62 1.37 -10.02 -2.45
CA MET A 62 2.01 -10.98 -1.55
C MET A 62 3.51 -10.69 -1.51
N VAL A 63 4.06 -10.52 -0.32
CA VAL A 63 5.47 -10.20 -0.08
C VAL A 63 6.02 -11.08 1.04
N ASP A 64 7.22 -11.62 0.84
CA ASP A 64 7.85 -12.54 1.78
C ASP A 64 8.68 -11.78 2.83
N VAL A 65 7.97 -11.05 3.71
CA VAL A 65 8.57 -10.35 4.85
C VAL A 65 7.63 -10.37 6.05
N HIS A 66 8.18 -10.17 7.26
CA HIS A 66 7.41 -10.13 8.50
C HIS A 66 6.98 -8.74 8.95
N LYS A 67 7.59 -7.68 8.43
CA LYS A 67 7.29 -6.28 8.79
C LYS A 67 7.51 -5.39 7.59
N MET A 68 6.70 -4.33 7.48
CA MET A 68 6.89 -3.18 6.60
C MET A 68 6.74 -1.86 7.34
N SER A 69 7.40 -0.82 6.83
CA SER A 69 7.33 0.57 7.27
C SER A 69 6.97 1.48 6.10
N ALA A 70 6.56 2.71 6.40
CA ALA A 70 6.21 3.68 5.36
C ALA A 70 7.36 3.94 4.35
N SER A 71 8.63 3.82 4.79
CA SER A 71 9.81 3.97 3.93
C SER A 71 10.00 2.87 2.88
N ASP A 72 9.21 1.79 2.93
CA ASP A 72 9.30 0.69 1.97
C ASP A 72 8.46 0.95 0.71
N PHE A 73 7.77 2.08 0.68
CA PHE A 73 6.85 2.44 -0.37
C PHE A 73 7.23 3.78 -0.98
N ASP A 74 7.09 3.87 -2.31
CA ASP A 74 7.00 5.15 -3.02
C ASP A 74 5.50 5.45 -3.21
N LEU A 75 5.01 6.51 -2.54
CA LEU A 75 3.59 6.83 -2.33
C LEU A 75 3.22 8.23 -2.82
#